data_AF-M1MI46-F1
#
_entry.id   AF-M1MI46-F1
#
_cell.length_a   1.000
_cell.length_b   1.000
_cell.length_c   1.000
_cell.angle_alpha   90.00
_cell.angle_beta   90.00
_cell.angle_gamma   90.00
#
_symmetry.space_group_name_H-M   'P 1'
#
loop_
_entity.id
_entity.type
_entity.pdbx_description
1 polymer ?
#
loop_
_entity_poly.entity_id
_entity_poly.type
_entity_poly.pdbx_seq_one_letter_code
_entity_poly.pdbx_strand_id
1 'polypeptide(L)'
;MSNYPKEIDNFVEKLNKLDNNTYVIEEEIITSNGVYEAELQHDNVNKKTVNVYTGTKLSGNKLETYIISTPSLTPWKTNIKIFSTISHLYISYETQGDTVEAEDINRVQDSIVSTQMALNTEASRAVSREDEIEGNLNFEVSRAKNSEQTLTSNLSSEINRAKTSEYTITDNLNSEITRAVNSEKVLSDNLNSEVSRAKTSEQALTDNLTNEVNRATLAENTLTNAINSNIPIWNDKYTKNEIDNKLSALVTSLDWKESVATFSVIATTYPSPEDGWTVNVKDTDITYRYDGTAWIPISANSIPLASSSVDGKMSKQDKIDHDDMNTKKHVHDNKSIIDTITKTLIDTWNSAYTHISDSSNPHATTASQIGLGNLTNDVQVKRSEMGAANGVATLDSSGVNNQAPKEHTHDDRYYTESEADTKFATKTQISQLGFGDMVKSVYDTNDDGIIDNADKLDGKHGSFYAPVDSPIFTGIPVATTASLGNSSTQIATTAFLNNTLAAYGLGSVAKDISNTDLNSCQTSGFYRGSTVINAPNTGWFYFIVISHSDTNWMCQYAISYGSGNTANLIYIRTKVDGTWGSWQNVYTSNNKLIPSDIGAMKKGPLIWNDLKGV
;
A
#
# COMPACT_ATOMS: atom_id res chain seq x y z
N MET A 1 39.20 37.86 -48.63
CA MET A 1 38.10 38.39 -49.46
C MET A 1 38.35 39.87 -49.65
N SER A 2 38.41 40.31 -50.91
CA SER A 2 38.67 41.71 -51.25
C SER A 2 37.60 42.59 -50.61
N ASN A 3 38.02 43.55 -49.77
CA ASN A 3 37.15 44.57 -49.17
C ASN A 3 36.81 45.63 -50.22
N TYR A 4 36.10 45.25 -51.27
CA TYR A 4 35.60 46.16 -52.27
C TYR A 4 34.07 46.00 -52.39
N PRO A 5 33.29 47.10 -52.46
CA PRO A 5 33.73 48.48 -52.23
C PRO A 5 33.82 48.82 -50.74
N LYS A 6 34.85 49.57 -50.33
CA LYS A 6 34.84 50.28 -49.03
C LYS A 6 34.07 51.60 -49.12
N GLU A 7 34.06 52.21 -50.30
CA GLU A 7 33.36 53.45 -50.65
C GLU A 7 32.93 53.37 -52.13
N ILE A 8 32.02 54.24 -52.56
CA ILE A 8 31.54 54.31 -53.93
C ILE A 8 32.68 54.81 -54.84
N ASP A 9 32.93 54.12 -55.95
CA ASP A 9 33.90 54.58 -56.94
C ASP A 9 33.43 55.89 -57.57
N ASN A 10 34.27 56.92 -57.48
CA ASN A 10 34.02 58.23 -58.05
C ASN A 10 34.90 58.46 -59.29
N PHE A 11 34.27 58.84 -60.40
CA PHE A 11 34.94 59.20 -61.64
C PHE A 11 34.79 60.71 -61.87
N VAL A 12 35.89 61.37 -62.24
CA VAL A 12 35.85 62.79 -62.62
C VAL A 12 35.13 62.90 -63.97
N GLU A 13 34.15 63.79 -64.06
CA GLU A 13 33.43 64.03 -65.30
C GLU A 13 34.36 64.67 -66.33
N LYS A 14 34.60 63.98 -67.45
CA LYS A 14 35.32 64.51 -68.60
C LYS A 14 34.38 65.39 -69.42
N LEU A 15 34.86 66.55 -69.87
CA LEU A 15 34.15 67.47 -70.75
C LEU A 15 34.00 66.86 -72.15
N ASN A 16 33.00 66.00 -72.31
CA ASN A 16 32.74 65.26 -73.53
C ASN A 16 31.72 66.00 -74.41
N LYS A 17 32.18 66.64 -75.50
CA LYS A 17 31.28 67.36 -76.44
C LYS A 17 31.68 67.11 -77.89
N LEU A 18 30.77 66.47 -78.62
CA LEU A 18 31.00 65.72 -79.87
C LEU A 18 30.98 66.52 -81.18
N ASP A 19 30.95 67.86 -81.15
CA ASP A 19 30.60 68.66 -82.34
C ASP A 19 31.65 69.69 -82.78
N ASN A 20 32.96 69.46 -82.57
CA ASN A 20 34.04 70.40 -82.95
C ASN A 20 33.85 71.86 -82.42
N ASN A 21 32.99 72.02 -81.41
CA ASN A 21 32.66 73.32 -80.84
C ASN A 21 33.74 73.75 -79.85
N THR A 22 34.04 75.04 -79.84
CA THR A 22 34.97 75.63 -78.89
C THR A 22 34.21 76.13 -77.66
N TYR A 23 34.60 75.66 -76.48
CA TYR A 23 33.98 76.03 -75.21
C TYR A 23 34.89 76.97 -74.43
N VAL A 24 34.33 78.07 -73.93
CA VAL A 24 35.02 78.95 -72.99
C VAL A 24 34.79 78.39 -71.59
N ILE A 25 35.88 77.99 -70.94
CA ILE A 25 35.88 77.52 -69.55
C ILE A 25 36.52 78.59 -68.67
N GLU A 26 36.08 78.62 -67.41
CA GLU A 26 36.71 79.39 -66.34
C GLU A 26 37.03 78.43 -65.20
N GLU A 27 38.31 78.33 -64.85
CA GLU A 27 38.78 77.60 -63.69
C GLU A 27 39.06 78.59 -62.55
N GLU A 28 38.47 78.35 -61.39
CA GLU A 28 38.86 79.02 -60.16
C GLU A 28 40.07 78.31 -59.55
N ILE A 29 41.14 79.07 -59.30
CA ILE A 29 42.35 78.56 -58.70
C ILE A 29 42.74 79.38 -57.48
N ILE A 30 43.43 78.71 -56.56
CA ILE A 30 43.96 79.31 -55.34
C ILE A 30 45.48 79.14 -55.37
N THR A 31 46.22 80.25 -55.44
CA THR A 31 47.69 80.21 -55.35
C THR A 31 48.13 79.91 -53.93
N SER A 32 49.21 79.12 -53.78
CA SER A 32 49.82 78.84 -52.48
C SER A 32 51.22 79.46 -52.45
N ASN A 33 51.51 80.28 -51.45
CA ASN A 33 52.78 81.02 -51.33
C ASN A 33 53.13 81.87 -52.58
N GLY A 34 52.12 82.44 -53.25
CA GLY A 34 52.28 83.33 -54.40
C GLY A 34 52.56 82.63 -55.73
N VAL A 35 52.46 81.29 -55.77
CA VAL A 35 52.62 80.48 -56.97
C VAL A 35 51.45 79.51 -57.12
N TYR A 36 50.98 79.33 -58.35
CA TYR A 36 50.12 78.20 -58.74
C TYR A 36 50.79 77.46 -59.90
N GLU A 37 50.89 76.14 -59.79
CA GLU A 37 51.46 75.28 -60.82
C GLU A 37 50.70 73.96 -60.85
N ALA A 38 49.89 73.78 -61.89
CA ALA A 38 49.12 72.56 -62.12
C ALA A 38 48.80 72.38 -63.61
N GLU A 39 48.34 71.18 -63.97
CA GLU A 39 47.63 70.95 -65.24
C GLU A 39 46.29 71.69 -65.17
N LEU A 40 45.88 72.32 -66.28
CA LEU A 40 44.51 72.79 -66.43
C LEU A 40 43.56 71.58 -66.35
N GLN A 41 42.37 71.79 -65.80
CA GLN A 41 41.36 70.75 -65.58
C GLN A 41 40.88 70.10 -66.88
N HIS A 42 40.98 70.81 -68.02
CA HIS A 42 40.57 70.29 -69.32
C HIS A 42 41.72 70.13 -70.31
N ASP A 43 41.55 69.18 -71.23
CA ASP A 43 42.50 68.95 -72.32
C ASP A 43 42.21 69.87 -73.52
N ASN A 44 43.01 69.77 -74.58
CA ASN A 44 42.88 70.47 -75.86
C ASN A 44 42.69 71.99 -75.73
N VAL A 45 43.32 72.59 -74.72
CA VAL A 45 43.24 74.02 -74.45
C VAL A 45 43.91 74.81 -75.58
N ASN A 46 43.18 75.76 -76.15
CA ASN A 46 43.71 76.75 -77.07
C ASN A 46 44.58 77.74 -76.31
N LYS A 47 45.90 77.52 -76.34
CA LYS A 47 46.90 78.27 -75.58
C LYS A 47 46.88 79.78 -75.86
N LYS A 48 46.36 80.21 -77.01
CA LYS A 48 46.26 81.64 -77.38
C LYS A 48 45.14 82.38 -76.64
N THR A 49 44.18 81.65 -76.07
CA THR A 49 43.00 82.22 -75.41
C THR A 49 43.04 82.08 -73.90
N VAL A 50 44.11 81.48 -73.36
CA VAL A 50 44.36 81.42 -71.93
C VAL A 50 44.59 82.84 -71.41
N ASN A 51 43.77 83.24 -70.45
CA ASN A 51 43.87 84.53 -69.80
C ASN A 51 43.62 84.34 -68.30
N VAL A 52 44.44 84.99 -67.48
CA VAL A 52 44.31 84.91 -66.01
C VAL A 52 43.80 86.26 -65.50
N TYR A 53 42.73 86.22 -64.73
CA TYR A 53 42.07 87.40 -64.17
C TYR A 53 41.98 87.32 -62.65
N THR A 54 41.96 88.48 -61.99
CA THR A 54 41.75 88.57 -60.54
C THR A 54 40.27 88.54 -60.15
N GLY A 55 39.35 88.40 -61.11
CA GLY A 55 37.90 88.31 -60.91
C GLY A 55 37.23 87.38 -61.93
N THR A 56 36.03 86.89 -61.59
CA THR A 56 35.26 85.95 -62.43
C THR A 56 34.78 86.60 -63.73
N LYS A 57 34.47 85.78 -64.73
CA LYS A 57 33.92 86.17 -66.04
C LYS A 57 34.74 87.26 -66.73
N LEU A 58 36.06 87.09 -66.76
CA LEU A 58 37.00 88.04 -67.39
C LEU A 58 37.00 89.44 -66.74
N SER A 59 36.67 89.54 -65.46
CA SER A 59 36.64 90.82 -64.71
C SER A 59 37.90 91.02 -63.86
N GLY A 60 38.14 92.26 -63.39
CA GLY A 60 39.33 92.59 -62.61
C GLY A 60 40.59 92.81 -63.47
N ASN A 61 41.76 92.75 -62.83
CA ASN A 61 43.04 92.97 -63.51
C ASN A 61 43.47 91.71 -64.24
N LYS A 62 43.89 91.87 -65.50
CA LYS A 62 44.51 90.79 -66.26
C LYS A 62 45.96 90.61 -65.83
N LEU A 63 46.36 89.37 -65.58
CA LEU A 63 47.75 89.04 -65.30
C LEU A 63 48.51 88.84 -66.62
N GLU A 64 49.51 89.68 -66.88
CA GLU A 64 50.26 89.65 -68.16
C GLU A 64 51.43 88.65 -68.15
N THR A 65 51.79 88.10 -66.98
CA THR A 65 52.94 87.18 -66.83
C THR A 65 52.53 85.85 -66.22
N TYR A 66 52.33 84.85 -67.06
CA TYR A 66 52.20 83.44 -66.67
C TYR A 66 52.93 82.58 -67.72
N ILE A 67 53.31 81.36 -67.34
CA ILE A 67 54.02 80.43 -68.22
C ILE A 67 53.07 79.28 -68.54
N ILE A 68 52.90 78.98 -69.82
CA ILE A 68 52.22 77.77 -70.27
C ILE A 68 53.25 76.81 -70.82
N SER A 69 53.11 75.53 -70.48
CA SER A 69 53.89 74.44 -71.04
C SER A 69 53.01 73.28 -71.46
N THR A 70 53.53 72.44 -72.35
CA THR A 70 52.82 71.25 -72.86
C THR A 70 53.69 70.04 -72.56
N PRO A 71 53.19 69.08 -71.78
CA PRO A 71 53.92 67.84 -71.55
C PRO A 71 54.19 67.10 -72.87
N SER A 72 55.37 66.51 -73.01
CA SER A 72 55.78 65.85 -74.27
C SER A 72 55.04 64.55 -74.55
N LEU A 73 54.54 63.87 -73.50
CA LEU A 73 53.86 62.58 -73.62
C LEU A 73 52.32 62.70 -73.71
N THR A 74 51.76 63.85 -73.30
CA THR A 74 50.31 64.14 -73.33
C THR A 74 50.09 65.52 -73.97
N PRO A 75 50.28 65.65 -75.29
CA PRO A 75 50.30 66.95 -75.98
C PRO A 75 48.96 67.71 -75.96
N TRP A 76 47.87 67.01 -75.63
CA TRP A 76 46.54 67.59 -75.39
C TRP A 76 46.44 68.30 -74.03
N LYS A 77 47.34 68.02 -73.07
CA LYS A 77 47.34 68.68 -71.76
C LYS A 77 48.09 70.00 -71.78
N THR A 78 47.69 70.90 -70.88
CA THR A 78 48.30 72.22 -70.74
C THR A 78 48.60 72.51 -69.28
N ASN A 79 49.87 72.77 -68.97
CA ASN A 79 50.32 73.12 -67.63
C ASN A 79 50.50 74.63 -67.57
N ILE A 80 49.99 75.25 -66.51
CA ILE A 80 50.12 76.68 -66.29
C ILE A 80 50.85 76.94 -64.98
N LYS A 81 51.81 77.87 -65.03
CA LYS A 81 52.51 78.39 -63.86
C LYS A 81 52.28 79.88 -63.74
N ILE A 82 51.68 80.28 -62.63
CA ILE A 82 51.25 81.66 -62.37
C ILE A 82 52.00 82.17 -61.14
N PHE A 83 52.56 83.38 -61.25
CA PHE A 83 53.16 84.10 -60.13
C PHE A 83 52.30 85.32 -59.82
N SER A 84 51.70 85.34 -58.63
CA SER A 84 50.76 86.40 -58.25
C SER A 84 50.77 86.62 -56.75
N THR A 85 50.67 87.88 -56.32
CA THR A 85 50.46 88.24 -54.91
C THR A 85 48.99 88.12 -54.49
N ILE A 86 48.09 87.81 -55.44
CA ILE A 86 46.64 87.63 -55.23
C ILE A 86 46.33 86.13 -55.19
N SER A 87 45.62 85.70 -54.14
CA SER A 87 45.36 84.29 -53.85
C SER A 87 44.35 83.64 -54.79
N HIS A 88 43.17 84.25 -54.98
CA HIS A 88 42.13 83.74 -55.88
C HIS A 88 42.29 84.32 -57.27
N LEU A 89 42.39 83.46 -58.27
CA LEU A 89 42.47 83.84 -59.67
C LEU A 89 41.55 82.97 -60.50
N TYR A 90 41.16 83.50 -61.66
CA TYR A 90 40.28 82.83 -62.59
C TYR A 90 41.00 82.69 -63.92
N ILE A 91 41.24 81.45 -64.33
CA ILE A 91 41.86 81.13 -65.61
C ILE A 91 40.73 80.89 -66.60
N SER A 92 40.60 81.78 -67.58
CA SER A 92 39.66 81.57 -68.68
C SER A 92 40.40 81.14 -69.92
N TYR A 93 39.89 80.12 -70.59
CA TYR A 93 40.47 79.61 -71.83
C TYR A 93 39.42 78.94 -72.70
N GLU A 94 39.75 78.78 -73.97
CA GLU A 94 38.94 77.98 -74.89
C GLU A 94 39.48 76.55 -74.97
N THR A 95 38.61 75.55 -74.94
CA THR A 95 38.94 74.14 -75.15
C THR A 95 37.95 73.48 -76.11
N GLN A 96 38.40 72.47 -76.83
CA GLN A 96 37.54 71.59 -77.64
C GLN A 96 36.96 70.40 -76.85
N GLY A 97 37.30 70.27 -75.56
CA GLY A 97 36.89 69.18 -74.70
C GLY A 97 38.05 68.26 -74.30
N ASP A 98 37.74 67.32 -73.41
CA ASP A 98 38.74 66.43 -72.82
C ASP A 98 39.05 65.24 -73.72
N THR A 99 40.31 64.78 -73.69
CA THR A 99 40.71 63.55 -74.35
C THR A 99 40.43 62.39 -73.41
N VAL A 100 39.72 61.38 -73.92
CA VAL A 100 39.53 60.11 -73.20
C VAL A 100 40.79 59.29 -73.39
N GLU A 101 41.50 59.03 -72.29
CA GLU A 101 42.72 58.23 -72.30
C GLU A 101 42.39 56.75 -72.13
N ALA A 102 43.30 55.88 -72.55
CA ALA A 102 43.12 54.43 -72.34
C ALA A 102 43.01 54.11 -70.84
N GLU A 103 43.71 54.88 -70.01
CA GLU A 103 43.69 54.85 -68.56
C GLU A 103 42.30 55.15 -67.98
N ASP A 104 41.54 56.10 -68.55
CA ASP A 104 40.19 56.44 -68.09
C ASP A 104 39.23 55.26 -68.29
N ILE A 105 39.30 54.63 -69.48
CA ILE A 105 38.50 53.45 -69.80
C ILE A 105 38.91 52.26 -68.94
N ASN A 106 40.21 52.06 -68.72
CA ASN A 106 40.72 50.99 -67.87
C ASN A 106 40.23 51.14 -66.42
N ARG A 107 40.19 52.35 -65.86
CA ARG A 107 39.65 52.61 -64.51
C ARG A 107 38.18 52.23 -64.39
N VAL A 108 37.36 52.59 -65.37
CA VAL A 108 35.94 52.21 -65.39
C VAL A 108 35.78 50.70 -65.53
N GLN A 109 36.56 50.08 -66.43
CA GLN A 109 36.57 48.64 -66.63
C GLN A 109 36.96 47.89 -65.34
N ASP A 110 37.98 48.34 -64.63
CA ASP A 110 38.43 47.75 -63.36
C ASP A 110 37.36 47.84 -62.27
N SER A 111 36.65 48.97 -62.18
CA SER A 111 35.51 49.17 -61.27
C SER A 111 34.34 48.26 -61.59
N ILE A 112 33.97 48.12 -62.87
CA ILE A 112 32.92 47.22 -63.34
C ILE A 112 33.27 45.78 -62.99
N VAL A 113 34.50 45.34 -63.30
CA VAL A 113 34.99 43.99 -62.98
C VAL A 113 34.94 43.75 -61.47
N SER A 114 35.42 44.72 -60.67
CA SER A 114 35.41 44.62 -59.21
C SER A 114 33.99 44.51 -58.63
N THR A 115 33.05 45.32 -59.15
CA THR A 115 31.64 45.27 -58.78
C THR A 115 31.00 43.95 -59.15
N GLN A 116 31.27 43.43 -60.36
CA GLN A 116 30.76 42.13 -60.79
C GLN A 116 31.29 40.99 -59.92
N MET A 117 32.57 41.04 -59.54
CA MET A 117 33.16 40.06 -58.62
C MET A 117 32.50 40.11 -57.24
N ALA A 118 32.24 41.31 -56.72
CA ALA A 118 31.53 41.49 -55.44
C ALA A 118 30.10 40.95 -55.50
N LEU A 119 29.36 41.26 -56.57
CA LEU A 119 28.01 40.75 -56.79
C LEU A 119 27.98 39.21 -56.87
N ASN A 120 28.91 38.60 -57.60
CA ASN A 120 29.01 37.14 -57.71
C ASN A 120 29.34 36.50 -56.34
N THR A 121 30.18 37.16 -55.54
CA THR A 121 30.51 36.72 -54.18
C THR A 121 29.28 36.78 -53.27
N GLU A 122 28.53 37.87 -53.33
CA GLU A 122 27.32 38.04 -52.54
C GLU A 122 26.21 37.06 -52.95
N ALA A 123 26.02 36.84 -54.25
CA ALA A 123 25.10 35.83 -54.76
C ALA A 123 25.47 34.43 -54.23
N SER A 124 26.76 34.08 -54.27
CA SER A 124 27.23 32.79 -53.73
C SER A 124 27.01 32.68 -52.22
N ARG A 125 27.26 33.76 -51.48
CA ARG A 125 27.02 33.83 -50.02
C ARG A 125 25.54 33.68 -49.68
N ALA A 126 24.67 34.35 -50.43
CA ALA A 126 23.22 34.30 -50.25
C ALA A 126 22.67 32.89 -50.51
N VAL A 127 23.02 32.28 -51.64
CA VAL A 127 22.63 30.90 -51.98
C VAL A 127 23.12 29.93 -50.91
N SER A 128 24.38 30.01 -50.50
CA SER A 128 24.92 29.13 -49.45
C SER A 128 24.16 29.27 -48.14
N ARG A 129 23.70 30.49 -47.80
CA ARG A 129 22.94 30.72 -46.57
C ARG A 129 21.50 30.22 -46.68
N GLU A 130 20.88 30.38 -47.84
CA GLU A 130 19.55 29.85 -48.13
C GLU A 130 19.53 28.32 -48.06
N ASP A 131 20.52 27.66 -48.68
CA ASP A 131 20.69 26.20 -48.61
C ASP A 131 20.85 25.71 -47.16
N GLU A 132 21.63 26.43 -46.34
CA GLU A 132 21.82 26.10 -44.92
C GLU A 132 20.53 26.26 -44.12
N ILE A 133 19.76 27.32 -44.36
CA ILE A 133 18.47 27.55 -43.70
C ILE A 133 17.45 26.49 -44.11
N GLU A 134 17.38 26.14 -45.39
CA GLU A 134 16.50 25.09 -45.90
C GLU A 134 16.85 23.73 -45.28
N GLY A 135 18.14 23.38 -45.21
CA GLY A 135 18.61 22.17 -44.55
C GLY A 135 18.19 22.13 -43.08
N ASN A 136 18.45 23.21 -42.32
CA ASN A 136 18.07 23.31 -40.91
C ASN A 136 16.56 23.21 -40.70
N LEU A 137 15.76 23.85 -41.56
CA LEU A 137 14.30 23.80 -41.50
C LEU A 137 13.78 22.39 -41.77
N ASN A 138 14.35 21.69 -42.76
CA ASN A 138 13.97 20.32 -43.07
C ASN A 138 14.31 19.36 -41.91
N PHE A 139 15.47 19.51 -41.28
CA PHE A 139 15.82 18.74 -40.08
C PHE A 139 14.87 19.02 -38.90
N GLU A 140 14.52 20.29 -38.67
CA GLU A 140 13.57 20.71 -37.65
C GLU A 140 12.19 20.06 -37.89
N VAL A 141 11.67 20.12 -39.12
CA VAL A 141 10.39 19.52 -39.51
C VAL A 141 10.41 18.00 -39.29
N SER A 142 11.49 17.32 -39.68
CA SER A 142 11.63 15.88 -39.43
C SER A 142 11.67 15.55 -37.94
N ARG A 143 12.42 16.31 -37.14
CA ARG A 143 12.47 16.13 -35.68
C ARG A 143 11.10 16.33 -35.04
N ALA A 144 10.39 17.40 -35.42
CA ALA A 144 9.06 17.71 -34.91
C ALA A 144 8.06 16.60 -35.23
N LYS A 145 7.98 16.13 -36.48
CA LYS A 145 7.09 15.03 -36.89
C LYS A 145 7.36 13.74 -36.12
N ASN A 146 8.63 13.37 -35.94
CA ASN A 146 9.01 12.18 -35.17
C ASN A 146 8.59 12.29 -33.70
N SER A 147 8.75 13.48 -33.11
CA SER A 147 8.32 13.76 -31.74
C SER A 147 6.80 13.68 -31.60
N GLU A 148 6.05 14.29 -32.52
CA GLU A 148 4.58 14.23 -32.54
C GLU A 148 4.05 12.81 -32.72
N GLN A 149 4.68 12.02 -33.60
CA GLN A 149 4.34 10.61 -33.79
C GLN A 149 4.59 9.79 -32.52
N THR A 150 5.71 10.06 -31.82
CA THR A 150 6.03 9.41 -30.54
C THR A 150 5.00 9.76 -29.47
N LEU A 151 4.64 11.04 -29.35
CA LEU A 151 3.61 11.50 -28.40
C LEU A 151 2.25 10.85 -28.70
N THR A 152 1.87 10.76 -29.97
CA THR A 152 0.60 10.14 -30.39
C THR A 152 0.57 8.65 -30.06
N SER A 153 1.69 7.94 -30.27
CA SER A 153 1.81 6.51 -29.95
C SER A 153 1.75 6.26 -28.44
N ASN A 154 2.47 7.07 -27.66
CA ASN A 154 2.45 6.99 -26.20
C ASN A 154 1.05 7.26 -25.65
N LEU A 155 0.37 8.31 -26.14
CA LEU A 155 -0.99 8.65 -25.74
C LEU A 155 -1.98 7.53 -26.07
N SER A 156 -1.87 6.93 -27.26
CA SER A 156 -2.73 5.80 -27.66
C SER A 156 -2.52 4.58 -26.76
N SER A 157 -1.26 4.29 -26.41
CA SER A 157 -0.92 3.19 -25.49
C SER A 157 -1.47 3.45 -24.09
N GLU A 158 -1.36 4.68 -23.60
CA GLU A 158 -1.86 5.08 -22.29
C GLU A 158 -3.39 5.02 -22.22
N ILE A 159 -4.09 5.47 -23.27
CA ILE A 159 -5.55 5.33 -23.39
C ILE A 159 -5.98 3.87 -23.28
N ASN A 160 -5.27 2.96 -23.98
CA ASN A 160 -5.58 1.54 -23.93
C ASN A 160 -5.31 0.94 -22.54
N ARG A 161 -4.16 1.28 -21.94
CA ARG A 161 -3.80 0.86 -20.59
C ARG A 161 -4.85 1.30 -19.56
N ALA A 162 -5.28 2.56 -19.63
CA ALA A 162 -6.29 3.13 -18.75
C ALA A 162 -7.63 2.40 -18.91
N LYS A 163 -8.13 2.25 -20.14
CA LYS A 163 -9.38 1.52 -20.43
C LYS A 163 -9.37 0.09 -19.89
N THR A 164 -8.28 -0.65 -20.09
CA THR A 164 -8.16 -2.02 -19.57
C THR A 164 -8.20 -2.05 -18.04
N SER A 165 -7.52 -1.10 -17.38
CA SER A 165 -7.55 -0.98 -15.93
C SER A 165 -8.95 -0.63 -15.41
N GLU A 166 -9.65 0.30 -16.07
CA GLU A 166 -11.01 0.71 -15.72
C GLU A 166 -12.01 -0.44 -15.88
N TYR A 167 -11.91 -1.22 -16.96
CA TYR A 167 -12.73 -2.42 -17.13
C TYR A 167 -12.45 -3.46 -16.02
N THR A 168 -11.18 -3.68 -15.68
CA THR A 168 -10.81 -4.60 -14.60
C THR A 168 -11.38 -4.15 -13.25
N ILE A 169 -11.29 -2.86 -12.92
CA ILE A 169 -11.86 -2.29 -11.69
C ILE A 169 -13.38 -2.47 -11.69
N THR A 170 -14.04 -2.20 -12.82
CA THR A 170 -15.50 -2.34 -12.98
C THR A 170 -15.93 -3.79 -12.77
N ASP A 171 -15.24 -4.76 -13.38
CA ASP A 171 -15.53 -6.19 -13.23
C ASP A 171 -15.32 -6.68 -11.80
N ASN A 172 -14.25 -6.21 -11.15
CA ASN A 172 -13.98 -6.51 -9.74
C ASN A 172 -15.06 -5.93 -8.83
N LEU A 173 -15.49 -4.69 -9.06
CA LEU A 173 -16.59 -4.08 -8.30
C LEU A 173 -17.89 -4.86 -8.49
N ASN A 174 -18.25 -5.23 -9.73
CA ASN A 174 -19.46 -5.99 -10.01
C ASN A 174 -19.45 -7.38 -9.35
N SER A 175 -18.28 -8.03 -9.35
CA SER A 175 -18.07 -9.31 -8.66
C SER A 175 -18.23 -9.16 -7.15
N GLU A 176 -17.66 -8.11 -6.57
CA GLU A 176 -17.75 -7.83 -5.12
C GLU A 176 -19.17 -7.45 -4.70
N ILE A 177 -19.88 -6.65 -5.49
CA ILE A 177 -21.31 -6.35 -5.30
C ILE A 177 -22.11 -7.65 -5.27
N THR A 178 -21.89 -8.53 -6.24
CA THR A 178 -22.59 -9.83 -6.31
C THR A 178 -22.28 -10.69 -5.09
N ARG A 179 -21.02 -10.74 -4.67
CA ARG A 179 -20.59 -11.47 -3.47
C ARG A 179 -21.25 -10.93 -2.20
N ALA A 180 -21.27 -9.61 -2.04
CA ALA A 180 -21.88 -8.93 -0.90
C ALA A 180 -23.39 -9.20 -0.84
N VAL A 181 -24.12 -9.00 -1.94
CA VAL A 181 -25.56 -9.27 -2.04
C VAL A 181 -25.90 -10.71 -1.67
N ASN A 182 -25.13 -11.68 -2.18
CA ASN A 182 -25.35 -13.09 -1.86
C ASN A 182 -25.10 -13.39 -0.36
N SER A 183 -24.04 -12.83 0.21
CA SER A 183 -23.72 -12.99 1.62
C SER A 183 -24.81 -12.39 2.51
N GLU A 184 -25.24 -11.16 2.21
CA GLU A 184 -26.31 -10.46 2.93
C GLU A 184 -27.64 -11.22 2.85
N LYS A 185 -27.96 -11.79 1.67
CA LYS A 185 -29.14 -12.65 1.52
C LYS A 185 -29.07 -13.86 2.44
N VAL A 186 -27.93 -14.54 2.52
CA VAL A 186 -27.74 -15.71 3.41
C VAL A 186 -27.90 -15.31 4.88
N LEU A 187 -27.31 -14.18 5.29
CA LEU A 187 -27.47 -13.64 6.65
C LEU A 187 -28.94 -13.33 6.96
N SER A 188 -29.66 -12.73 6.03
CA SER A 188 -31.10 -12.44 6.16
C SER A 188 -31.93 -13.72 6.27
N ASP A 189 -31.67 -14.72 5.43
CA ASP A 189 -32.37 -16.02 5.46
C ASP A 189 -32.11 -16.77 6.78
N ASN A 190 -30.87 -16.75 7.28
CA ASN A 190 -30.50 -17.35 8.56
C ASN A 190 -31.17 -16.64 9.74
N LEU A 191 -31.18 -15.30 9.74
CA LEU A 191 -31.83 -14.51 10.78
C LEU A 191 -33.34 -14.77 10.80
N ASN A 192 -33.99 -14.81 9.63
CA ASN A 192 -35.41 -15.12 9.53
C ASN A 192 -35.73 -16.54 10.06
N SER A 193 -34.86 -17.51 9.75
CA SER A 193 -35.00 -18.88 10.25
C SER A 193 -34.86 -18.96 11.77
N GLU A 194 -33.88 -18.25 12.34
CA GLU A 194 -33.67 -18.20 13.79
C GLU A 194 -34.82 -17.47 14.51
N VAL A 195 -35.32 -16.38 13.93
CA VAL A 195 -36.52 -15.68 14.44
C VAL A 195 -37.72 -16.62 14.48
N SER A 196 -37.94 -17.41 13.42
CA SER A 196 -39.03 -18.40 13.41
C SER A 196 -38.82 -19.49 14.46
N ARG A 197 -37.61 -20.04 14.58
CA ARG A 197 -37.27 -21.06 15.58
C ARG A 197 -37.48 -20.54 17.01
N ALA A 198 -37.03 -19.33 17.30
CA ALA A 198 -37.19 -18.66 18.59
C ALA A 198 -38.67 -18.49 18.94
N LYS A 199 -39.46 -17.92 18.01
CA LYS A 199 -40.92 -17.75 18.20
C LYS A 199 -41.64 -19.06 18.50
N THR A 200 -41.32 -20.14 17.79
CA THR A 200 -41.91 -21.45 18.05
C THR A 200 -41.55 -21.98 19.44
N SER A 201 -40.28 -21.83 19.85
CA SER A 201 -39.83 -22.26 21.18
C SER A 201 -40.47 -21.43 22.29
N GLU A 202 -40.57 -20.12 22.12
CA GLU A 202 -41.22 -19.21 23.08
C GLU A 202 -42.71 -19.49 23.21
N GLN A 203 -43.40 -19.77 22.10
CA GLN A 203 -44.80 -20.19 22.12
C GLN A 203 -44.96 -21.50 22.89
N ALA A 204 -44.11 -22.51 22.64
CA ALA A 204 -44.17 -23.78 23.36
C ALA A 204 -43.92 -23.62 24.87
N LEU A 205 -42.98 -22.76 25.26
CA LEU A 205 -42.75 -22.43 26.68
C LEU A 205 -43.97 -21.72 27.30
N THR A 206 -44.58 -20.81 26.56
CA THR A 206 -45.80 -20.11 26.99
C THR A 206 -46.97 -21.07 27.17
N ASP A 207 -47.16 -22.00 26.24
CA ASP A 207 -48.20 -23.02 26.30
C ASP A 207 -47.97 -23.98 27.49
N ASN A 208 -46.72 -24.43 27.68
CA ASN A 208 -46.35 -25.28 28.81
C ASN A 208 -46.57 -24.58 30.15
N LEU A 209 -46.17 -23.32 30.27
CA LEU A 209 -46.39 -22.53 31.47
C LEU A 209 -47.88 -22.35 31.73
N THR A 210 -48.67 -22.07 30.70
CA THR A 210 -50.13 -21.94 30.81
C THR A 210 -50.77 -23.25 31.28
N ASN A 211 -50.35 -24.39 30.72
CA ASN A 211 -50.82 -25.70 31.14
C ASN A 211 -50.45 -26.04 32.59
N GLU A 212 -49.24 -25.69 33.01
CA GLU A 212 -48.79 -25.90 34.38
C GLU A 212 -49.55 -25.02 35.37
N VAL A 213 -49.79 -23.75 35.03
CA VAL A 213 -50.63 -22.82 35.82
C VAL A 213 -52.03 -23.40 35.98
N ASN A 214 -52.63 -23.91 34.91
CA ASN A 214 -53.95 -24.55 34.97
C ASN A 214 -53.95 -25.81 35.85
N ARG A 215 -52.95 -26.68 35.69
CA ARG A 215 -52.79 -27.90 36.50
C ARG A 215 -52.64 -27.57 37.98
N ALA A 216 -51.78 -26.61 38.31
CA ALA A 216 -51.54 -26.15 39.68
C ALA A 216 -52.82 -25.56 40.28
N THR A 217 -53.50 -24.67 39.56
CA THR A 217 -54.76 -24.06 40.00
C THR A 217 -55.84 -25.11 40.29
N LEU A 218 -55.97 -26.14 39.43
CA LEU A 218 -56.90 -27.25 39.66
C LEU A 218 -56.55 -28.08 40.89
N ALA A 219 -55.27 -28.38 41.09
CA ALA A 219 -54.80 -29.11 42.26
C ALA A 219 -55.03 -28.32 43.55
N GLU A 220 -54.73 -27.01 43.54
CA GLU A 220 -54.97 -26.10 44.66
C GLU A 220 -56.45 -25.98 45.01
N ASN A 221 -57.33 -25.85 44.00
CA ASN A 221 -58.78 -25.85 44.20
C ASN A 221 -59.26 -27.19 44.77
N THR A 222 -58.73 -28.31 44.29
CA THR A 222 -59.07 -29.65 44.81
C THR A 222 -58.67 -29.78 46.28
N LEU A 223 -57.45 -29.36 46.63
CA LEU A 223 -56.97 -29.37 48.01
C LEU A 223 -57.81 -28.45 48.90
N THR A 224 -58.10 -27.24 48.42
CA THR A 224 -58.94 -26.26 49.12
C THR A 224 -60.34 -26.82 49.38
N ASN A 225 -60.96 -27.46 48.38
CA ASN A 225 -62.27 -28.09 48.51
C ASN A 225 -62.24 -29.28 49.48
N ALA A 226 -61.20 -30.11 49.44
CA ALA A 226 -61.03 -31.22 50.36
C ALA A 226 -60.85 -30.74 51.80
N ILE A 227 -60.06 -29.68 52.02
CA ILE A 227 -59.93 -29.03 53.33
C ILE A 227 -61.29 -28.51 53.78
N ASN A 228 -61.97 -27.70 52.96
CA ASN A 228 -63.28 -27.14 53.31
C ASN A 228 -64.35 -28.20 53.59
N SER A 229 -64.32 -29.34 52.89
CA SER A 229 -65.26 -30.45 53.09
C SER A 229 -64.98 -31.25 54.36
N ASN A 230 -63.70 -31.37 54.75
CA ASN A 230 -63.30 -32.10 55.94
C ASN A 230 -63.27 -31.22 57.20
N ILE A 231 -63.18 -29.89 57.07
CA ILE A 231 -63.24 -28.95 58.21
C ILE A 231 -64.42 -29.25 59.16
N PRO A 232 -65.66 -29.50 58.71
CA PRO A 232 -66.78 -29.84 59.59
C PRO A 232 -66.70 -31.23 60.24
N ILE A 233 -65.86 -32.12 59.72
CA ILE A 233 -65.61 -33.45 60.29
C ILE A 233 -64.46 -33.36 61.32
N TRP A 234 -63.45 -32.54 61.02
CA TRP A 234 -62.30 -32.27 61.89
C TRP A 234 -62.65 -31.35 63.06
N ASN A 235 -63.59 -30.42 62.86
CA ASN A 235 -64.24 -29.71 63.94
C ASN A 235 -65.32 -30.63 64.53
N ASP A 236 -65.00 -31.23 65.67
CA ASP A 236 -65.72 -32.30 66.36
C ASP A 236 -67.25 -32.40 66.10
N LYS A 237 -67.70 -33.58 65.63
CA LYS A 237 -69.11 -33.89 65.33
C LYS A 237 -70.04 -33.84 66.55
N TYR A 238 -69.46 -33.92 67.75
CA TYR A 238 -70.16 -33.80 69.02
C TYR A 238 -69.40 -32.80 69.87
N THR A 239 -70.12 -31.87 70.47
CA THR A 239 -69.54 -31.04 71.52
C THR A 239 -69.10 -31.96 72.67
N LYS A 240 -68.04 -31.61 73.40
CA LYS A 240 -67.58 -32.37 74.59
C LYS A 240 -68.75 -32.80 75.49
N ASN A 241 -69.73 -31.91 75.62
CA ASN A 241 -70.95 -32.11 76.40
C ASN A 241 -71.85 -33.25 75.89
N GLU A 242 -71.96 -33.46 74.58
CA GLU A 242 -72.72 -34.56 74.00
C GLU A 242 -72.04 -35.92 74.16
N ILE A 243 -70.69 -35.94 74.10
CA ILE A 243 -69.91 -37.15 74.37
C ILE A 243 -70.09 -37.58 75.83
N ASP A 244 -69.95 -36.63 76.76
CA ASP A 244 -70.11 -36.89 78.19
C ASP A 244 -71.52 -37.43 78.51
N ASN A 245 -72.57 -36.88 77.89
CA ASN A 245 -73.94 -37.35 78.08
C ASN A 245 -74.19 -38.77 77.55
N LYS A 246 -73.62 -39.12 76.38
CA LYS A 246 -73.77 -40.46 75.80
C LYS A 246 -72.98 -41.52 76.58
N LEU A 247 -71.80 -41.17 77.07
CA LEU A 247 -70.99 -42.06 77.91
C LEU A 247 -71.71 -42.36 79.22
N SER A 248 -72.32 -41.35 79.83
CA SER A 248 -73.10 -41.49 81.06
C SER A 248 -74.30 -42.45 80.88
N ALA A 249 -75.03 -42.34 79.76
CA ALA A 249 -76.15 -43.22 79.44
C ALA A 249 -75.73 -44.69 79.24
N LEU A 250 -74.57 -44.94 78.63
CA LEU A 250 -74.04 -46.29 78.43
C LEU A 250 -73.56 -46.93 79.73
N VAL A 251 -72.89 -46.16 80.60
CA VAL A 251 -72.43 -46.67 81.90
C VAL A 251 -73.60 -47.08 82.80
N THR A 252 -74.73 -46.38 82.68
CA THR A 252 -75.93 -46.64 83.49
C THR A 252 -76.69 -47.91 83.06
N SER A 253 -76.46 -48.43 81.84
CA SER A 253 -77.13 -49.65 81.34
C SER A 253 -76.34 -50.95 81.56
N LEU A 254 -75.14 -50.86 82.14
CA LEU A 254 -74.31 -52.02 82.48
C LEU A 254 -74.56 -52.44 83.94
N ASP A 255 -75.19 -53.59 84.14
CA ASP A 255 -75.35 -54.19 85.47
C ASP A 255 -74.16 -55.13 85.77
N TRP A 256 -73.11 -54.54 86.38
CA TRP A 256 -71.89 -55.24 86.77
C TRP A 256 -72.12 -56.11 88.00
N LYS A 257 -71.78 -57.40 87.87
CA LYS A 257 -71.77 -58.35 88.98
C LYS A 257 -70.35 -58.55 89.51
N GLU A 258 -70.25 -59.00 90.76
CA GLU A 258 -68.96 -59.27 91.38
C GLU A 258 -68.14 -60.29 90.58
N SER A 259 -66.86 -60.01 90.42
CA SER A 259 -65.97 -60.86 89.64
C SER A 259 -65.79 -62.25 90.28
N VAL A 260 -65.87 -63.30 89.47
CA VAL A 260 -65.66 -64.68 89.91
C VAL A 260 -64.21 -65.12 89.68
N ALA A 261 -63.77 -66.16 90.39
CA ALA A 261 -62.40 -66.64 90.29
C ALA A 261 -62.09 -67.30 88.92
N THR A 262 -63.00 -68.14 88.41
CA THR A 262 -62.84 -68.86 87.13
C THR A 262 -64.19 -68.92 86.39
N PHE A 263 -64.18 -69.20 85.08
CA PHE A 263 -65.40 -69.22 84.27
C PHE A 263 -66.41 -70.28 84.76
N SER A 264 -65.91 -71.43 85.23
CA SER A 264 -66.74 -72.53 85.71
C SER A 264 -67.59 -72.17 86.95
N VAL A 265 -67.20 -71.14 87.71
CA VAL A 265 -67.92 -70.71 88.93
C VAL A 265 -69.03 -69.70 88.63
N ILE A 266 -69.13 -69.18 87.40
CA ILE A 266 -70.18 -68.21 87.03
C ILE A 266 -71.56 -68.84 87.21
N ALA A 267 -71.77 -70.05 86.67
CA ALA A 267 -73.07 -70.73 86.68
C ALA A 267 -73.57 -71.07 88.10
N THR A 268 -72.65 -71.22 89.07
CA THR A 268 -73.01 -71.46 90.47
C THR A 268 -73.20 -70.16 91.26
N THR A 269 -72.46 -69.11 90.93
CA THR A 269 -72.54 -67.82 91.63
C THR A 269 -73.76 -67.00 91.17
N TYR A 270 -74.08 -67.11 89.88
CA TYR A 270 -75.23 -66.45 89.23
C TYR A 270 -76.09 -67.51 88.54
N PRO A 271 -76.89 -68.28 89.29
CA PRO A 271 -77.65 -69.42 88.75
C PRO A 271 -78.88 -69.01 87.92
N SER A 272 -79.30 -67.75 87.99
CA SER A 272 -80.40 -67.18 87.19
C SER A 272 -79.97 -65.83 86.63
N PRO A 273 -79.04 -65.82 85.66
CA PRO A 273 -78.54 -64.57 85.10
C PRO A 273 -79.60 -63.91 84.21
N GLU A 274 -79.70 -62.58 84.30
CA GLU A 274 -80.53 -61.80 83.39
C GLU A 274 -79.69 -61.33 82.20
N ASP A 275 -80.34 -61.14 81.06
CA ASP A 275 -79.70 -60.59 79.87
C ASP A 275 -79.03 -59.24 80.21
N GLY A 276 -77.76 -59.09 79.83
CA GLY A 276 -76.97 -57.89 80.10
C GLY A 276 -76.11 -57.93 81.36
N TRP A 277 -76.27 -58.92 82.24
CA TRP A 277 -75.36 -59.09 83.38
C TRP A 277 -73.92 -59.30 82.88
N THR A 278 -73.01 -58.53 83.45
CA THR A 278 -71.60 -58.53 83.04
C THR A 278 -70.75 -58.93 84.23
N VAL A 279 -69.87 -59.92 84.03
CA VAL A 279 -68.99 -60.43 85.08
C VAL A 279 -67.58 -60.61 84.54
N ASN A 280 -66.58 -60.21 85.32
CA ASN A 280 -65.19 -60.50 85.01
C ASN A 280 -64.74 -61.80 85.68
N VAL A 281 -63.94 -62.58 84.96
CA VAL A 281 -63.32 -63.80 85.45
C VAL A 281 -61.84 -63.52 85.71
N LYS A 282 -61.44 -63.60 86.98
CA LYS A 282 -60.13 -63.08 87.45
C LYS A 282 -58.91 -63.83 86.92
N ASP A 283 -59.01 -65.14 86.66
CA ASP A 283 -57.86 -65.96 86.24
C ASP A 283 -57.44 -65.72 84.79
N THR A 284 -58.42 -65.47 83.92
CA THR A 284 -58.23 -65.27 82.48
C THR A 284 -58.27 -63.79 82.09
N ASP A 285 -58.72 -62.93 83.01
CA ASP A 285 -59.08 -61.53 82.74
C ASP A 285 -60.02 -61.40 81.53
N ILE A 286 -60.92 -62.38 81.40
CA ILE A 286 -61.97 -62.39 80.39
C ILE A 286 -63.25 -61.89 81.04
N THR A 287 -63.85 -60.89 80.41
CA THR A 287 -65.17 -60.40 80.79
C THR A 287 -66.21 -61.16 79.99
N TYR A 288 -67.18 -61.74 80.69
CA TYR A 288 -68.30 -62.44 80.10
C TYR A 288 -69.58 -61.64 80.30
N ARG A 289 -70.44 -61.67 79.29
CA ARG A 289 -71.78 -61.10 79.34
C ARG A 289 -72.79 -62.20 79.08
N TYR A 290 -73.81 -62.26 79.92
CA TYR A 290 -74.93 -63.16 79.66
C TYR A 290 -75.84 -62.54 78.59
N ASP A 291 -76.09 -63.27 77.51
CA ASP A 291 -76.88 -62.84 76.34
C ASP A 291 -78.35 -63.30 76.39
N GLY A 292 -78.79 -63.79 77.54
CA GLY A 292 -80.09 -64.44 77.73
C GLY A 292 -80.04 -65.96 77.59
N THR A 293 -78.98 -66.53 76.97
CA THR A 293 -78.85 -67.98 76.75
C THR A 293 -77.54 -68.56 77.29
N ALA A 294 -76.45 -67.83 77.18
CA ALA A 294 -75.12 -68.27 77.60
C ALA A 294 -74.26 -67.08 78.04
N TRP A 295 -73.23 -67.39 78.82
CA TRP A 295 -72.17 -66.43 79.14
C TRP A 295 -71.19 -66.36 77.97
N ILE A 296 -71.22 -65.26 77.23
CA ILE A 296 -70.39 -65.03 76.05
C ILE A 296 -69.18 -64.18 76.46
N PRO A 297 -67.94 -64.56 76.10
CA PRO A 297 -66.78 -63.71 76.33
C PRO A 297 -66.86 -62.48 75.43
N ILE A 298 -66.71 -61.30 76.02
CA ILE A 298 -66.83 -60.01 75.33
C ILE A 298 -65.56 -59.15 75.41
N SER A 299 -64.53 -59.58 76.15
CA SER A 299 -63.26 -58.84 76.20
C SER A 299 -62.34 -59.22 75.02
N ALA A 300 -61.51 -58.28 74.58
CA ALA A 300 -60.60 -58.48 73.44
C ALA A 300 -59.56 -59.60 73.66
N ASN A 301 -59.33 -59.98 74.92
CA ASN A 301 -58.36 -61.01 75.30
C ASN A 301 -58.78 -62.43 74.91
N SER A 302 -60.02 -62.65 74.48
CA SER A 302 -60.52 -63.96 74.03
C SER A 302 -60.39 -64.23 72.53
N ILE A 303 -59.80 -63.31 71.73
CA ILE A 303 -59.62 -63.48 70.27
C ILE A 303 -58.22 -64.09 69.95
N PRO A 304 -58.12 -65.25 69.27
CA PRO A 304 -56.84 -65.88 68.93
C PRO A 304 -56.04 -65.10 67.86
N LEU A 305 -54.72 -65.36 67.76
CA LEU A 305 -53.91 -64.84 66.65
C LEU A 305 -54.30 -65.53 65.33
N ALA A 306 -54.30 -64.77 64.23
CA ALA A 306 -54.59 -65.32 62.91
C ALA A 306 -53.43 -66.18 62.41
N SER A 307 -53.76 -67.28 61.73
CA SER A 307 -52.80 -68.18 61.10
C SER A 307 -53.23 -68.50 59.67
N SER A 308 -52.43 -69.26 58.93
CA SER A 308 -52.79 -69.75 57.59
C SER A 308 -54.00 -70.70 57.59
N SER A 309 -54.42 -71.18 58.76
CA SER A 309 -55.50 -72.16 58.92
C SER A 309 -56.66 -71.68 59.79
N VAL A 310 -56.52 -70.57 60.53
CA VAL A 310 -57.51 -70.12 61.53
C VAL A 310 -57.65 -68.59 61.48
N ASP A 311 -58.90 -68.12 61.43
CA ASP A 311 -59.23 -66.70 61.61
C ASP A 311 -58.92 -66.25 63.04
N GLY A 312 -58.32 -65.08 63.20
CA GLY A 312 -57.98 -64.53 64.51
C GLY A 312 -58.12 -63.02 64.53
N LYS A 313 -57.11 -62.31 65.05
CA LYS A 313 -57.07 -60.83 65.00
C LYS A 313 -57.11 -60.21 63.59
N MET A 314 -56.97 -61.03 62.55
CA MET A 314 -57.25 -60.74 61.14
C MET A 314 -57.79 -62.02 60.46
N SER A 315 -58.36 -61.93 59.26
CA SER A 315 -58.83 -63.14 58.58
C SER A 315 -57.65 -64.04 58.15
N LYS A 316 -57.90 -65.33 58.01
CA LYS A 316 -56.92 -66.29 57.48
C LYS A 316 -56.50 -65.91 56.06
N GLN A 317 -57.42 -65.35 55.27
CA GLN A 317 -57.16 -64.95 53.90
C GLN A 317 -56.24 -63.72 53.87
N ASP A 318 -56.52 -62.70 54.69
CA ASP A 318 -55.65 -61.54 54.79
C ASP A 318 -54.25 -61.91 55.28
N LYS A 319 -54.14 -62.93 56.15
CA LYS A 319 -52.83 -63.42 56.62
C LYS A 319 -52.05 -64.10 55.48
N ILE A 320 -52.73 -64.91 54.66
CA ILE A 320 -52.15 -65.54 53.46
C ILE A 320 -51.71 -64.46 52.46
N ASP A 321 -52.59 -63.49 52.21
CA ASP A 321 -52.34 -62.41 51.24
C ASP A 321 -51.20 -61.49 51.71
N HIS A 322 -51.13 -61.22 53.01
CA HIS A 322 -50.02 -60.48 53.61
C HIS A 322 -48.67 -61.22 53.43
N ASP A 323 -48.64 -62.54 53.64
CA ASP A 323 -47.42 -63.34 53.47
C ASP A 323 -46.99 -63.43 51.99
N ASP A 324 -47.94 -63.58 51.08
CA ASP A 324 -47.70 -63.59 49.63
C ASP A 324 -47.18 -62.23 49.14
N MET A 325 -47.82 -61.14 49.57
CA MET A 325 -47.40 -59.77 49.25
C MET A 325 -45.97 -59.50 49.74
N ASN A 326 -45.63 -59.93 50.97
CA ASN A 326 -44.31 -59.74 51.52
C ASN A 326 -43.24 -60.52 50.74
N THR A 327 -43.59 -61.70 50.22
CA THR A 327 -42.70 -62.51 49.38
C THR A 327 -42.49 -61.92 47.98
N LYS A 328 -43.50 -61.23 47.42
CA LYS A 328 -43.47 -60.63 46.07
C LYS A 328 -42.92 -59.21 45.99
N LYS A 329 -42.47 -58.62 47.10
CA LYS A 329 -42.08 -57.19 47.20
C LYS A 329 -40.99 -56.72 46.22
N HIS A 330 -40.28 -57.62 45.52
CA HIS A 330 -39.22 -57.28 44.56
C HIS A 330 -39.12 -58.20 43.31
N VAL A 331 -40.23 -58.83 42.86
CA VAL A 331 -40.24 -59.69 41.65
C VAL A 331 -41.26 -59.18 40.64
N HIS A 332 -40.78 -58.75 39.46
CA HIS A 332 -41.60 -58.38 38.30
C HIS A 332 -40.99 -58.97 37.02
N ASP A 333 -41.83 -59.36 36.05
CA ASP A 333 -41.41 -60.08 34.83
C ASP A 333 -40.41 -59.31 33.96
N ASN A 334 -40.46 -57.98 34.00
CA ASN A 334 -39.60 -57.08 33.23
C ASN A 334 -38.32 -56.66 33.99
N LYS A 335 -38.05 -57.21 35.18
CA LYS A 335 -36.89 -56.83 35.99
C LYS A 335 -35.58 -56.95 35.21
N SER A 336 -35.38 -58.03 34.46
CA SER A 336 -34.13 -58.21 33.68
C SER A 336 -34.00 -57.23 32.52
N ILE A 337 -35.13 -56.80 31.93
CA ILE A 337 -35.17 -55.80 30.86
C ILE A 337 -34.80 -54.42 31.43
N ILE A 338 -35.41 -54.05 32.57
CA ILE A 338 -35.11 -52.80 33.26
C ILE A 338 -33.65 -52.76 33.72
N ASP A 339 -33.14 -53.84 34.32
CA ASP A 339 -31.73 -53.94 34.73
C ASP A 339 -30.79 -53.75 33.52
N THR A 340 -31.13 -54.30 32.35
CA THR A 340 -30.32 -54.19 31.12
C THR A 340 -30.32 -52.77 30.53
N ILE A 341 -31.50 -52.14 30.44
CA ILE A 341 -31.64 -50.75 29.93
C ILE A 341 -30.94 -49.77 30.87
N THR A 342 -31.19 -49.89 32.17
CA THR A 342 -30.57 -49.03 33.19
C THR A 342 -29.06 -49.17 33.20
N LYS A 343 -28.52 -50.40 33.08
CA LYS A 343 -27.07 -50.62 33.00
C LYS A 343 -26.45 -49.97 31.77
N THR A 344 -27.06 -50.12 30.59
CA THR A 344 -26.53 -49.55 29.33
C THR A 344 -26.49 -48.02 29.38
N LEU A 345 -27.55 -47.40 29.91
CA LEU A 345 -27.62 -45.94 30.06
C LEU A 345 -26.57 -45.43 31.06
N ILE A 346 -26.39 -46.11 32.20
CA ILE A 346 -25.39 -45.74 33.20
C ILE A 346 -23.96 -45.89 32.66
N ASP A 347 -23.65 -46.98 31.95
CA ASP A 347 -22.31 -47.20 31.38
C ASP A 347 -21.97 -46.14 30.32
N THR A 348 -22.94 -45.74 29.50
CA THR A 348 -22.79 -44.68 28.49
C THR A 348 -22.62 -43.31 29.15
N TRP A 349 -23.43 -43.00 30.17
CA TRP A 349 -23.34 -41.75 30.92
C TRP A 349 -22.00 -41.63 31.66
N ASN A 350 -21.53 -42.70 32.29
CA ASN A 350 -20.22 -42.73 32.94
C ASN A 350 -19.07 -42.51 31.93
N SER A 351 -19.17 -43.10 30.74
CA SER A 351 -18.18 -42.90 29.68
C SER A 351 -18.14 -41.45 29.19
N ALA A 352 -19.31 -40.84 28.96
CA ALA A 352 -19.43 -39.44 28.59
C ALA A 352 -18.93 -38.52 29.71
N TYR A 353 -19.33 -38.79 30.96
CA TYR A 353 -18.88 -38.03 32.13
C TYR A 353 -17.35 -38.10 32.29
N THR A 354 -16.75 -39.27 32.06
CA THR A 354 -15.29 -39.44 32.10
C THR A 354 -14.61 -38.63 30.99
N HIS A 355 -15.16 -38.61 29.78
CA HIS A 355 -14.59 -37.85 28.66
C HIS A 355 -14.67 -36.32 28.87
N ILE A 356 -15.80 -35.80 29.37
CA ILE A 356 -15.97 -34.35 29.62
C ILE A 356 -15.24 -33.88 30.89
N SER A 357 -14.96 -34.78 31.83
CA SER A 357 -14.13 -34.48 33.01
C SER A 357 -12.64 -34.70 32.75
N ASP A 358 -12.29 -35.28 31.61
CA ASP A 358 -10.91 -35.43 31.18
C ASP A 358 -10.33 -34.07 30.76
N SER A 359 -9.50 -33.52 31.64
CA SER A 359 -8.75 -32.29 31.41
C SER A 359 -7.35 -32.56 30.84
N SER A 360 -7.01 -33.82 30.59
CA SER A 360 -5.86 -34.16 29.78
C SER A 360 -6.16 -33.83 28.31
N ASN A 361 -5.21 -34.11 27.42
CA ASN A 361 -5.41 -33.95 25.98
C ASN A 361 -5.71 -35.32 25.35
N PRO A 362 -6.92 -35.88 25.50
CA PRO A 362 -7.23 -37.25 25.08
C PRO A 362 -7.21 -37.43 23.57
N HIS A 363 -7.32 -36.32 22.82
CA HIS A 363 -7.26 -36.29 21.37
C HIS A 363 -5.87 -35.90 20.84
N ALA A 364 -4.89 -35.74 21.74
CA ALA A 364 -3.52 -35.33 21.44
C ALA A 364 -3.43 -34.09 20.51
N THR A 365 -4.38 -33.16 20.63
CA THR A 365 -4.43 -31.94 19.82
C THR A 365 -3.28 -31.00 20.18
N THR A 366 -2.53 -30.55 19.17
CA THR A 366 -1.35 -29.69 19.35
C THR A 366 -1.73 -28.21 19.23
N ALA A 367 -0.95 -27.32 19.86
CA ALA A 367 -1.15 -25.87 19.76
C ALA A 367 -1.12 -25.35 18.31
N SER A 368 -0.39 -26.05 17.42
CA SER A 368 -0.37 -25.73 15.99
C SER A 368 -1.69 -26.07 15.30
N GLN A 369 -2.38 -27.15 15.68
CA GLN A 369 -3.65 -27.56 15.07
C GLN A 369 -4.80 -26.60 15.37
N ILE A 370 -4.72 -25.88 16.49
CA ILE A 370 -5.72 -24.88 16.89
C ILE A 370 -5.27 -23.43 16.64
N GLY A 371 -4.17 -23.23 15.90
CA GLY A 371 -3.70 -21.90 15.50
C GLY A 371 -3.05 -21.07 16.61
N LEU A 372 -2.67 -21.67 17.74
CA LEU A 372 -2.06 -21.02 18.91
C LEU A 372 -0.56 -21.31 19.06
N GLY A 373 0.11 -21.80 18.00
CA GLY A 373 1.51 -22.22 18.04
C GLY A 373 2.53 -21.14 18.44
N ASN A 374 2.15 -19.86 18.42
CA ASN A 374 3.00 -18.72 18.74
C ASN A 374 2.70 -18.06 20.10
N LEU A 375 1.77 -18.59 20.90
CA LEU A 375 1.47 -18.05 22.25
C LEU A 375 2.43 -18.63 23.31
N THR A 376 3.03 -17.77 24.14
CA THR A 376 3.79 -18.16 25.34
C THR A 376 2.86 -18.38 26.53
N ASN A 377 3.12 -19.40 27.34
CA ASN A 377 2.30 -19.77 28.50
C ASN A 377 2.80 -19.04 29.76
N ASP A 378 2.73 -17.71 29.74
CA ASP A 378 3.21 -16.87 30.85
C ASP A 378 2.20 -16.87 32.02
N VAL A 379 2.68 -17.06 33.25
CA VAL A 379 1.83 -17.17 34.45
C VAL A 379 1.32 -15.78 34.86
N GLN A 380 0.02 -15.50 34.72
CA GLN A 380 -0.62 -14.35 35.37
C GLN A 380 -0.73 -14.58 36.89
N VAL A 381 -0.32 -13.61 37.71
CA VAL A 381 -0.42 -13.67 39.18
C VAL A 381 -1.87 -13.87 39.63
N LYS A 382 -2.12 -14.80 40.56
CA LYS A 382 -3.49 -15.11 41.00
C LYS A 382 -3.98 -14.09 42.03
N ARG A 383 -5.25 -13.70 41.94
CA ARG A 383 -5.94 -12.80 42.90
C ARG A 383 -5.86 -13.27 44.36
N SER A 384 -5.60 -14.56 44.60
CA SER A 384 -5.38 -15.15 45.93
C SER A 384 -4.01 -14.83 46.56
N GLU A 385 -3.07 -14.32 45.78
CA GLU A 385 -1.75 -13.86 46.23
C GLU A 385 -1.74 -12.34 46.50
N MET A 386 -2.87 -11.68 46.20
CA MET A 386 -3.20 -10.38 46.75
C MET A 386 -3.77 -10.57 48.16
N GLY A 387 -2.89 -10.52 49.18
CA GLY A 387 -3.33 -10.30 50.56
C GLY A 387 -2.54 -10.99 51.66
N ALA A 388 -1.62 -11.89 51.33
CA ALA A 388 -0.83 -12.62 52.33
C ALA A 388 0.22 -11.73 53.03
N ALA A 389 0.79 -12.14 54.16
CA ALA A 389 2.05 -11.53 54.59
C ALA A 389 3.13 -11.86 53.51
N ASN A 390 3.65 -10.81 52.85
CA ASN A 390 4.39 -10.82 51.56
C ASN A 390 3.54 -11.04 50.28
N GLY A 391 2.24 -10.76 50.34
CA GLY A 391 1.28 -10.66 49.23
C GLY A 391 0.25 -9.52 49.46
N VAL A 392 -0.43 -9.05 48.42
CA VAL A 392 -1.02 -7.69 48.36
C VAL A 392 -2.41 -7.50 49.04
N ALA A 393 -2.46 -7.02 50.30
CA ALA A 393 -3.62 -6.46 51.07
C ALA A 393 -4.64 -7.37 51.84
N THR A 394 -4.70 -7.22 53.18
CA THR A 394 -5.73 -7.79 54.10
C THR A 394 -6.89 -6.81 54.37
N LEU A 395 -8.15 -7.28 54.41
CA LEU A 395 -9.40 -6.51 54.67
C LEU A 395 -10.04 -6.86 56.05
N ASP A 396 -10.88 -5.97 56.62
CA ASP A 396 -11.57 -6.16 57.92
C ASP A 396 -12.94 -6.87 57.85
N SER A 397 -13.61 -7.04 59.00
CA SER A 397 -14.84 -7.84 59.19
C SER A 397 -16.10 -7.31 58.49
N SER A 398 -16.03 -6.16 57.84
CA SER A 398 -17.08 -5.63 56.95
C SER A 398 -16.65 -5.65 55.48
N GLY A 399 -15.49 -6.25 55.16
CA GLY A 399 -14.94 -6.36 53.81
C GLY A 399 -14.24 -5.09 53.30
N VAL A 400 -13.89 -4.15 54.18
CA VAL A 400 -13.23 -2.88 53.82
C VAL A 400 -11.81 -2.86 54.38
N ASN A 401 -10.86 -2.26 53.65
CA ASN A 401 -9.48 -2.16 54.11
C ASN A 401 -9.44 -1.13 55.25
N ASN A 402 -8.85 -1.50 56.39
CA ASN A 402 -8.84 -0.70 57.62
C ASN A 402 -7.76 0.40 57.65
N GLN A 403 -7.28 0.85 56.48
CA GLN A 403 -6.55 2.11 56.40
C GLN A 403 -7.57 3.24 56.31
N ALA A 404 -7.51 4.18 57.27
CA ALA A 404 -8.20 5.45 57.18
C ALA A 404 -7.95 6.05 55.78
N PRO A 405 -8.97 6.61 55.09
CA PRO A 405 -8.77 7.24 53.80
C PRO A 405 -7.64 8.24 53.97
N LYS A 406 -6.53 8.01 53.25
CA LYS A 406 -5.50 9.02 53.15
C LYS A 406 -6.21 10.26 52.63
N GLU A 407 -6.13 11.37 53.37
CA GLU A 407 -6.59 12.65 52.86
C GLU A 407 -5.89 12.83 51.51
N HIS A 408 -6.71 12.75 50.48
CA HIS A 408 -6.34 13.06 49.14
C HIS A 408 -7.18 14.27 48.81
N THR A 409 -6.54 15.26 48.21
CA THR A 409 -7.27 16.26 47.46
C THR A 409 -8.09 15.51 46.43
N HIS A 410 -9.41 15.64 46.48
CA HIS A 410 -10.18 15.38 45.28
C HIS A 410 -9.56 16.27 44.22
N ASP A 411 -9.06 15.62 43.20
CA ASP A 411 -8.71 16.31 42.00
C ASP A 411 -10.02 16.92 41.48
N ASP A 412 -10.14 18.25 41.57
CA ASP A 412 -11.31 19.08 41.18
C ASP A 412 -11.74 18.89 39.70
N ARG A 413 -11.21 17.86 39.02
CA ARG A 413 -11.41 17.50 37.62
C ARG A 413 -12.59 16.56 37.38
N TYR A 414 -13.23 16.00 38.41
CA TYR A 414 -14.39 15.11 38.23
C TYR A 414 -15.65 15.71 38.85
N TYR A 415 -16.53 16.19 37.97
CA TYR A 415 -17.84 16.73 38.33
C TYR A 415 -18.83 15.61 38.69
N THR A 416 -19.67 15.83 39.69
CA THR A 416 -20.88 15.00 39.91
C THR A 416 -21.86 15.14 38.73
N GLU A 417 -22.78 14.20 38.52
CA GLU A 417 -23.72 14.25 37.37
C GLU A 417 -24.48 15.59 37.29
N SER A 418 -24.91 16.12 38.45
CA SER A 418 -25.59 17.42 38.51
C SER A 418 -24.65 18.61 38.23
N GLU A 419 -23.37 18.52 38.59
CA GLU A 419 -22.38 19.56 38.29
C GLU A 419 -21.94 19.52 36.82
N ALA A 420 -21.87 18.33 36.23
CA ALA A 420 -21.61 18.11 34.82
C ALA A 420 -22.71 18.75 33.96
N ASP A 421 -23.99 18.56 34.31
CA ASP A 421 -25.12 19.12 33.57
C ASP A 421 -25.20 20.65 33.62
N THR A 422 -24.63 21.27 34.66
CA THR A 422 -24.61 22.73 34.82
C THR A 422 -23.34 23.37 34.24
N LYS A 423 -22.24 22.61 34.12
CA LYS A 423 -20.93 23.11 33.65
C LYS A 423 -20.61 22.72 32.20
N PHE A 424 -21.24 21.70 31.63
CA PHE A 424 -21.07 21.32 30.23
C PHE A 424 -22.20 21.88 29.36
N ALA A 425 -21.84 22.49 28.22
CA ALA A 425 -22.82 23.01 27.28
C ALA A 425 -23.65 21.86 26.68
N THR A 426 -24.97 22.01 26.62
CA THR A 426 -25.86 21.03 25.99
C THR A 426 -25.55 20.89 24.50
N LYS A 427 -25.93 19.76 23.88
CA LYS A 427 -25.72 19.49 22.45
C LYS A 427 -26.23 20.63 21.54
N THR A 428 -27.34 21.26 21.93
CA THR A 428 -27.92 22.43 21.24
C THR A 428 -27.07 23.69 21.40
N GLN A 429 -26.50 23.92 22.58
CA GLN A 429 -25.63 25.07 22.85
C GLN A 429 -24.28 24.95 22.17
N ILE A 430 -23.68 23.75 22.12
CA ILE A 430 -22.42 23.49 21.40
C ILE A 430 -22.60 23.71 19.88
N SER A 431 -23.75 23.30 19.34
CA SER A 431 -24.10 23.48 17.93
C SER A 431 -24.26 24.95 17.51
N GLN A 432 -24.61 25.86 18.43
CA GLN A 432 -24.85 27.27 18.13
C GLN A 432 -23.63 28.17 18.43
N LEU A 433 -22.69 27.72 19.26
CA LEU A 433 -21.55 28.52 19.71
C LEU A 433 -20.27 28.32 18.88
N GLY A 434 -20.24 27.39 17.92
CA GLY A 434 -19.16 27.28 16.94
C GLY A 434 -17.78 26.99 17.52
N PHE A 435 -17.68 26.07 18.50
CA PHE A 435 -16.42 25.71 19.18
C PHE A 435 -15.56 24.64 18.46
N GLY A 436 -15.89 24.27 17.23
CA GLY A 436 -14.90 23.70 16.32
C GLY A 436 -14.09 24.83 15.70
N ASP A 437 -12.87 24.59 15.22
CA ASP A 437 -11.95 25.62 14.69
C ASP A 437 -12.55 26.50 13.56
N MET A 438 -13.75 26.19 13.05
CA MET A 438 -14.45 26.93 12.00
C MET A 438 -15.98 26.87 12.16
N VAL A 439 -16.66 28.01 11.92
CA VAL A 439 -18.13 28.14 11.90
C VAL A 439 -18.74 27.35 10.73
N LYS A 440 -19.98 26.83 10.89
CA LYS A 440 -20.72 26.02 9.89
C LYS A 440 -20.68 26.64 8.48
N SER A 441 -20.84 27.95 8.41
CA SER A 441 -20.76 28.76 7.18
C SER A 441 -19.45 28.65 6.40
N VAL A 442 -18.42 27.98 6.93
CA VAL A 442 -17.10 27.84 6.30
C VAL A 442 -16.83 26.41 5.79
N TYR A 443 -17.51 25.39 6.33
CA TYR A 443 -17.31 24.00 5.92
C TYR A 443 -18.54 23.34 5.29
N ASP A 444 -19.73 23.91 5.48
CA ASP A 444 -21.02 23.49 4.90
C ASP A 444 -21.71 24.79 4.42
N THR A 445 -21.34 25.20 3.21
CA THR A 445 -21.64 26.54 2.67
C THR A 445 -23.07 26.63 2.17
N ASN A 446 -23.66 25.49 1.83
CA ASN A 446 -25.02 25.36 1.29
C ASN A 446 -26.05 24.85 2.32
N ASP A 447 -25.61 24.56 3.55
CA ASP A 447 -26.44 24.13 4.69
C ASP A 447 -27.14 22.78 4.48
N ASP A 448 -26.61 21.93 3.60
CA ASP A 448 -27.20 20.63 3.25
C ASP A 448 -26.81 19.49 4.20
N GLY A 449 -25.91 19.76 5.15
CA GLY A 449 -25.42 18.80 6.13
C GLY A 449 -24.25 17.94 5.64
N ILE A 450 -23.70 18.24 4.45
CA ILE A 450 -22.51 17.63 3.87
C ILE A 450 -21.35 18.65 3.96
N ILE A 451 -20.14 18.17 4.26
CA ILE A 451 -18.96 19.03 4.34
C ILE A 451 -18.47 19.31 2.91
N ASP A 452 -18.68 20.54 2.44
CA ASP A 452 -18.29 21.02 1.10
C ASP A 452 -16.77 21.19 0.93
N ASN A 453 -16.04 21.42 2.03
CA ASN A 453 -14.61 21.72 2.00
C ASN A 453 -13.88 21.18 3.23
N ALA A 454 -13.52 19.90 3.20
CA ALA A 454 -12.79 19.24 4.28
C ALA A 454 -11.31 19.70 4.41
N ASP A 455 -10.76 20.36 3.39
CA ASP A 455 -9.32 20.67 3.25
C ASP A 455 -8.78 21.82 4.13
N LYS A 456 -9.62 22.47 4.95
CA LYS A 456 -9.19 23.60 5.80
C LYS A 456 -8.87 23.24 7.25
N LEU A 457 -9.06 21.99 7.68
CA LEU A 457 -9.09 21.66 9.11
C LEU A 457 -7.72 21.40 9.77
N ASP A 458 -6.64 21.15 9.03
CA ASP A 458 -5.33 20.90 9.68
C ASP A 458 -4.10 21.39 8.91
N GLY A 459 -4.27 21.97 7.71
CA GLY A 459 -3.17 22.42 6.87
C GLY A 459 -2.13 21.34 6.54
N LYS A 460 -2.46 20.05 6.73
CA LYS A 460 -1.49 18.94 6.64
C LYS A 460 -1.99 17.68 5.95
N HIS A 461 -3.28 17.58 5.58
CA HIS A 461 -3.77 16.40 4.86
C HIS A 461 -4.55 16.72 3.57
N GLY A 462 -4.00 17.57 2.71
CA GLY A 462 -4.37 17.57 1.29
C GLY A 462 -3.87 16.27 0.64
N SER A 463 -4.75 15.26 0.58
CA SER A 463 -4.57 13.92 -0.01
C SER A 463 -3.29 13.17 0.41
N PHE A 464 -3.44 11.94 0.94
CA PHE A 464 -2.31 11.00 1.14
C PHE A 464 -1.54 10.63 -0.15
N TYR A 465 -1.84 11.26 -1.27
CA TYR A 465 -1.24 11.02 -2.56
C TYR A 465 -0.56 12.30 -3.05
N ALA A 466 0.67 12.14 -3.56
CA ALA A 466 1.32 13.22 -4.27
C ALA A 466 0.53 13.54 -5.56
N PRO A 467 0.61 14.78 -6.09
CA PRO A 467 0.06 15.11 -7.39
C PRO A 467 0.45 14.08 -8.44
N VAL A 468 -0.53 13.61 -9.21
CA VAL A 468 -0.35 12.54 -10.20
C VAL A 468 0.65 12.96 -11.29
N ASP A 469 0.62 14.24 -11.65
CA ASP A 469 1.51 14.82 -12.65
C ASP A 469 2.69 15.54 -12.00
N SER A 470 3.89 14.99 -12.19
CA SER A 470 5.17 15.60 -11.77
C SER A 470 5.20 16.07 -10.31
N PRO A 471 5.01 15.16 -9.33
CA PRO A 471 5.04 15.54 -7.93
C PRO A 471 6.41 16.12 -7.56
N ILE A 472 6.40 17.29 -6.91
CA ILE A 472 7.61 17.87 -6.32
C ILE A 472 7.83 17.22 -4.96
N PHE A 473 8.85 16.36 -4.85
CA PHE A 473 9.27 15.81 -3.56
C PHE A 473 10.00 16.88 -2.74
N THR A 474 9.65 17.00 -1.46
CA THR A 474 10.35 17.88 -0.49
C THR A 474 11.04 17.06 0.59
N GLY A 475 12.09 17.61 1.21
CA GLY A 475 12.90 16.89 2.21
C GLY A 475 13.86 15.86 1.59
N ILE A 476 14.02 14.70 2.26
CA ILE A 476 14.84 13.57 1.79
C ILE A 476 13.89 12.37 1.55
N PRO A 477 13.27 12.25 0.36
CA PRO A 477 12.34 11.17 0.08
C PRO A 477 13.03 9.80 0.12
N VAL A 478 12.40 8.83 0.78
CA VAL A 478 12.89 7.45 0.91
C VAL A 478 11.92 6.50 0.20
N ALA A 479 12.45 5.56 -0.58
CA ALA A 479 11.69 4.50 -1.24
C ALA A 479 12.30 3.12 -0.92
N THR A 480 11.51 2.06 -1.08
CA THR A 480 12.00 0.69 -0.91
C THR A 480 12.98 0.35 -2.03
N THR A 481 14.06 -0.35 -1.71
CA THR A 481 15.06 -0.75 -2.72
C THR A 481 14.56 -1.96 -3.48
N ALA A 482 14.37 -1.80 -4.79
CA ALA A 482 13.95 -2.89 -5.67
C ALA A 482 15.00 -4.00 -5.79
N SER A 483 14.56 -5.20 -6.14
CA SER A 483 15.40 -6.34 -6.51
C SER A 483 16.16 -6.06 -7.83
N LEU A 484 17.38 -6.59 -7.99
CA LEU A 484 18.15 -6.47 -9.23
C LEU A 484 17.38 -7.02 -10.45
N GLY A 485 17.50 -6.34 -11.59
CA GLY A 485 16.81 -6.71 -12.82
C GLY A 485 15.35 -6.25 -12.93
N ASN A 486 14.82 -5.52 -11.93
CA ASN A 486 13.50 -4.92 -12.01
C ASN A 486 13.45 -3.84 -13.11
N SER A 487 12.49 -3.96 -14.04
CA SER A 487 12.28 -3.07 -15.18
C SER A 487 10.93 -2.32 -15.14
N SER A 488 10.33 -2.20 -13.95
CA SER A 488 9.06 -1.47 -13.74
C SER A 488 9.28 0.05 -13.70
N THR A 489 8.19 0.80 -13.61
CA THR A 489 8.19 2.27 -13.46
C THR A 489 8.43 2.74 -12.01
N GLN A 490 8.87 1.85 -11.13
CA GLN A 490 9.23 2.22 -9.75
C GLN A 490 10.40 3.20 -9.70
N ILE A 491 10.40 4.09 -8.71
CA ILE A 491 11.51 5.01 -8.46
C ILE A 491 12.77 4.20 -8.09
N ALA A 492 13.87 4.43 -8.81
CA ALA A 492 15.15 3.82 -8.49
C ALA A 492 15.78 4.47 -7.24
N THR A 493 16.09 3.66 -6.23
CA THR A 493 16.86 4.12 -5.06
C THR A 493 18.36 4.16 -5.37
N THR A 494 19.12 4.95 -4.61
CA THR A 494 20.59 4.98 -4.71
C THR A 494 21.22 3.61 -4.43
N ALA A 495 20.62 2.81 -3.53
CA ALA A 495 21.04 1.44 -3.26
C ALA A 495 20.80 0.51 -4.46
N PHE A 496 19.66 0.63 -5.16
CA PHE A 496 19.39 -0.16 -6.36
C PHE A 496 20.42 0.14 -7.47
N LEU A 497 20.74 1.42 -7.69
CA LEU A 497 21.76 1.83 -8.65
C LEU A 497 23.14 1.27 -8.30
N ASN A 498 23.57 1.42 -7.05
CA ASN A 498 24.87 0.89 -6.59
C ASN A 498 24.96 -0.64 -6.75
N ASN A 499 23.90 -1.37 -6.38
CA ASN A 499 23.86 -2.82 -6.54
C ASN A 499 23.89 -3.24 -8.02
N THR A 500 23.18 -2.50 -8.88
CA THR A 500 23.14 -2.78 -10.33
C THR A 500 24.52 -2.58 -10.95
N LEU A 501 25.19 -1.47 -10.65
CA LEU A 501 26.55 -1.21 -11.12
C LEU A 501 27.55 -2.26 -10.60
N ALA A 502 27.48 -2.59 -9.31
CA ALA A 502 28.34 -3.60 -8.70
C ALA A 502 28.16 -5.00 -9.32
N ALA A 503 26.95 -5.35 -9.77
CA ALA A 503 26.69 -6.63 -10.45
C ALA A 503 27.50 -6.80 -11.75
N TYR A 504 27.86 -5.69 -12.41
CA TYR A 504 28.71 -5.62 -13.60
C TYR A 504 30.17 -5.27 -13.29
N GLY A 505 30.55 -5.20 -12.01
CA GLY A 505 31.89 -4.81 -11.58
C GLY A 505 32.21 -3.34 -11.81
N LEU A 506 31.19 -2.47 -11.84
CA LEU A 506 31.32 -1.03 -12.06
C LEU A 506 31.13 -0.25 -10.75
N GLY A 507 31.81 0.90 -10.63
CA GLY A 507 31.66 1.80 -9.48
C GLY A 507 32.33 1.34 -8.18
N SER A 508 33.02 0.19 -8.20
CA SER A 508 33.80 -0.35 -7.08
C SER A 508 34.86 -1.34 -7.61
N VAL A 509 35.32 -2.27 -6.77
CA VAL A 509 36.18 -3.39 -7.20
C VAL A 509 35.48 -4.28 -8.23
N ALA A 510 36.24 -4.75 -9.22
CA ALA A 510 35.75 -5.72 -10.21
C ALA A 510 35.18 -6.97 -9.53
N LYS A 511 34.14 -7.57 -10.14
CA LYS A 511 33.42 -8.71 -9.55
C LYS A 511 34.32 -9.93 -9.43
N ASP A 512 34.44 -10.47 -8.22
CA ASP A 512 35.28 -11.64 -7.97
C ASP A 512 34.61 -12.92 -8.49
N ILE A 513 35.31 -13.65 -9.34
CA ILE A 513 34.90 -14.91 -9.95
C ILE A 513 35.92 -16.03 -9.69
N SER A 514 36.72 -15.89 -8.62
CA SER A 514 37.69 -16.91 -8.23
C SER A 514 37.03 -18.28 -8.05
N ASN A 515 37.72 -19.34 -8.48
CA ASN A 515 37.23 -20.74 -8.43
C ASN A 515 35.96 -21.01 -9.26
N THR A 516 35.63 -20.15 -10.22
CA THR A 516 34.49 -20.38 -11.14
C THR A 516 34.98 -20.64 -12.57
N ASP A 517 34.07 -21.10 -13.43
CA ASP A 517 34.34 -21.26 -14.86
C ASP A 517 34.05 -19.96 -15.61
N LEU A 518 35.09 -19.40 -16.25
CA LEU A 518 34.97 -18.19 -17.07
C LEU A 518 34.01 -18.35 -18.27
N ASN A 519 33.77 -19.58 -18.75
CA ASN A 519 32.79 -19.84 -19.81
C ASN A 519 31.34 -19.64 -19.33
N SER A 520 31.11 -19.75 -18.01
CA SER A 520 29.80 -19.47 -17.39
C SER A 520 29.55 -17.99 -17.15
N CYS A 521 30.61 -17.17 -17.20
CA CYS A 521 30.53 -15.72 -17.08
C CYS A 521 30.06 -15.09 -18.40
N GLN A 522 28.74 -15.05 -18.59
CA GLN A 522 28.11 -14.63 -19.84
C GLN A 522 27.53 -13.20 -19.83
N THR A 523 27.64 -12.52 -18.70
CA THR A 523 27.17 -11.14 -18.53
C THR A 523 28.30 -10.16 -18.85
N SER A 524 28.03 -9.13 -19.65
CA SER A 524 29.02 -8.08 -19.93
C SER A 524 29.46 -7.39 -18.64
N GLY A 525 30.76 -7.17 -18.43
CA GLY A 525 31.24 -6.52 -17.22
C GLY A 525 32.74 -6.70 -16.95
N PHE A 526 33.15 -6.20 -15.79
CA PHE A 526 34.52 -6.25 -15.29
C PHE A 526 34.63 -7.24 -14.14
N TYR A 527 35.56 -8.18 -14.27
CA TYR A 527 35.72 -9.28 -13.32
C TYR A 527 37.18 -9.41 -12.89
N ARG A 528 37.40 -10.12 -11.78
CA ARG A 528 38.73 -10.52 -11.32
C ARG A 528 38.67 -11.91 -10.72
N GLY A 529 39.80 -12.59 -10.63
CA GLY A 529 39.86 -13.79 -9.80
C GLY A 529 41.14 -14.59 -9.95
N SER A 530 41.28 -15.57 -9.08
CA SER A 530 42.31 -16.62 -9.16
C SER A 530 41.69 -18.00 -9.30
N THR A 531 42.47 -18.95 -9.81
CA THR A 531 42.01 -20.34 -10.02
C THR A 531 40.73 -20.40 -10.86
N VAL A 532 40.63 -19.49 -11.84
CA VAL A 532 39.48 -19.40 -12.74
C VAL A 532 39.63 -20.48 -13.82
N ILE A 533 38.64 -21.37 -13.92
CA ILE A 533 38.62 -22.44 -14.92
C ILE A 533 38.40 -21.80 -16.30
N ASN A 534 39.06 -22.33 -17.33
CA ASN A 534 39.09 -21.77 -18.69
C ASN A 534 39.72 -20.37 -18.82
N ALA A 535 40.44 -19.89 -17.80
CA ALA A 535 41.40 -18.81 -17.96
C ALA A 535 42.61 -19.23 -18.82
N PRO A 536 43.40 -18.29 -19.38
CA PRO A 536 44.54 -18.62 -20.24
C PRO A 536 45.60 -19.51 -19.57
N ASN A 537 45.81 -19.32 -18.26
CA ASN A 537 46.68 -20.13 -17.40
C ASN A 537 46.31 -19.93 -15.92
N THR A 538 47.07 -20.56 -15.02
CA THR A 538 46.88 -20.43 -13.57
C THR A 538 47.47 -19.12 -13.05
N GLY A 539 46.66 -18.28 -12.40
CA GLY A 539 47.12 -17.05 -11.77
C GLY A 539 45.96 -16.12 -11.42
N TRP A 540 46.31 -14.91 -10.95
CA TRP A 540 45.36 -13.82 -10.78
C TRP A 540 45.19 -13.04 -12.08
N PHE A 541 43.94 -12.77 -12.43
CA PHE A 541 43.56 -12.06 -13.65
C PHE A 541 42.47 -11.03 -13.38
N TYR A 542 42.51 -9.97 -14.17
CA TYR A 542 41.36 -9.14 -14.48
C TYR A 542 40.76 -9.61 -15.79
N PHE A 543 39.43 -9.64 -15.88
CA PHE A 543 38.72 -10.02 -17.09
C PHE A 543 37.76 -8.92 -17.51
N ILE A 544 37.63 -8.76 -18.82
CA ILE A 544 36.56 -7.98 -19.43
C ILE A 544 35.76 -8.96 -20.27
N VAL A 545 34.48 -9.10 -19.94
CA VAL A 545 33.54 -9.93 -20.72
C VAL A 545 32.61 -8.98 -21.46
N ILE A 546 32.44 -9.21 -22.76
CA ILE A 546 31.59 -8.39 -23.61
C ILE A 546 30.70 -9.34 -24.42
N SER A 547 29.41 -9.32 -24.15
CA SER A 547 28.40 -10.03 -24.94
C SER A 547 27.89 -9.10 -26.03
N HIS A 548 27.62 -9.64 -27.23
CA HIS A 548 27.09 -8.87 -28.34
C HIS A 548 25.58 -8.64 -28.17
N SER A 549 24.76 -9.55 -28.70
CA SER A 549 23.29 -9.53 -28.61
C SER A 549 22.72 -10.68 -27.78
N ASP A 550 23.51 -11.73 -27.60
CA ASP A 550 23.17 -12.95 -26.87
C ASP A 550 24.44 -13.58 -26.27
N THR A 551 24.32 -14.81 -25.76
CA THR A 551 25.44 -15.56 -25.16
C THR A 551 26.17 -16.46 -26.16
N ASN A 552 25.82 -16.42 -27.45
CA ASN A 552 26.49 -17.16 -28.53
C ASN A 552 27.67 -16.38 -29.11
N TRP A 553 27.61 -15.05 -29.06
CA TRP A 553 28.61 -14.13 -29.61
C TRP A 553 29.22 -13.25 -28.52
N MET A 554 30.48 -13.54 -28.17
CA MET A 554 31.12 -12.91 -27.02
C MET A 554 32.61 -12.65 -27.27
N CYS A 555 33.15 -11.63 -26.61
CA CYS A 555 34.59 -11.37 -26.52
C CYS A 555 35.02 -11.38 -25.06
N GLN A 556 36.16 -11.99 -24.77
CA GLN A 556 36.78 -11.98 -23.45
C GLN A 556 38.23 -11.52 -23.55
N TYR A 557 38.58 -10.56 -22.69
CA TYR A 557 39.95 -10.17 -22.41
C TYR A 557 40.35 -10.71 -21.05
N ALA A 558 41.59 -11.20 -20.95
CA ALA A 558 42.20 -11.57 -19.67
C ALA A 558 43.53 -10.85 -19.53
N ILE A 559 43.67 -10.04 -18.49
CA ILE A 559 44.86 -9.26 -18.18
C ILE A 559 45.43 -9.82 -16.88
N SER A 560 46.65 -10.34 -16.93
CA SER A 560 47.26 -10.97 -15.77
C SER A 560 47.74 -9.92 -14.75
N TYR A 561 47.60 -10.20 -13.44
CA TYR A 561 47.85 -9.23 -12.36
C TYR A 561 49.31 -8.75 -12.21
N GLY A 562 50.29 -9.43 -12.80
CA GLY A 562 51.67 -8.92 -12.85
C GLY A 562 52.55 -9.27 -11.63
N SER A 563 52.02 -9.97 -10.62
CA SER A 563 52.72 -10.36 -9.40
C SER A 563 52.64 -11.88 -9.19
N GLY A 564 53.78 -12.51 -8.84
CA GLY A 564 53.81 -13.90 -8.35
C GLY A 564 53.48 -15.02 -9.36
N ASN A 565 53.74 -14.83 -10.66
CA ASN A 565 53.87 -15.85 -11.75
C ASN A 565 53.20 -15.49 -13.09
N THR A 566 52.69 -14.27 -13.31
CA THR A 566 52.15 -13.86 -14.61
C THR A 566 52.68 -12.49 -15.06
N ALA A 567 53.27 -12.40 -16.25
CA ALA A 567 54.06 -11.26 -16.71
C ALA A 567 53.22 -10.17 -17.40
N ASN A 568 52.27 -9.52 -16.73
CA ASN A 568 51.41 -8.45 -17.31
C ASN A 568 50.95 -8.75 -18.76
N LEU A 569 50.54 -9.99 -19.00
CA LEU A 569 50.15 -10.50 -20.31
C LEU A 569 48.67 -10.18 -20.55
N ILE A 570 48.34 -9.92 -21.81
CA ILE A 570 46.97 -9.68 -22.27
C ILE A 570 46.61 -10.81 -23.21
N TYR A 571 45.49 -11.47 -22.93
CA TYR A 571 44.93 -12.50 -23.78
C TYR A 571 43.56 -12.08 -24.28
N ILE A 572 43.22 -12.51 -25.47
CA ILE A 572 41.91 -12.33 -26.07
C ILE A 572 41.38 -13.67 -26.58
N ARG A 573 40.09 -13.92 -26.42
CA ARG A 573 39.38 -14.97 -27.14
C ARG A 573 37.99 -14.51 -27.49
N THR A 574 37.42 -15.13 -28.51
CA THR A 574 36.04 -14.89 -28.94
C THR A 574 35.24 -16.18 -28.87
N LYS A 575 33.94 -16.02 -28.62
CA LYS A 575 32.93 -17.06 -28.81
C LYS A 575 32.20 -16.75 -30.11
N VAL A 576 32.19 -17.71 -31.02
CA VAL A 576 31.53 -17.61 -32.33
C VAL A 576 30.54 -18.76 -32.40
N ASP A 577 29.27 -18.42 -32.63
CA ASP A 577 28.16 -19.38 -32.73
C ASP A 577 28.16 -20.43 -31.59
N GLY A 578 28.23 -19.96 -30.35
CA GLY A 578 28.18 -20.83 -29.18
C GLY A 578 29.49 -21.54 -28.83
N THR A 579 30.52 -21.46 -29.68
CA THR A 579 31.81 -22.16 -29.48
C THR A 579 32.93 -21.20 -29.12
N TRP A 580 33.66 -21.49 -28.03
CA TRP A 580 34.83 -20.70 -27.61
C TRP A 580 36.05 -21.01 -28.48
N GLY A 581 36.66 -19.98 -29.05
CA GLY A 581 37.98 -20.07 -29.65
C GLY A 581 39.10 -20.23 -28.62
N SER A 582 40.28 -20.64 -29.07
CA SER A 582 41.48 -20.71 -28.24
C SER A 582 41.95 -19.31 -27.84
N TRP A 583 42.49 -19.18 -26.63
CA TRP A 583 43.12 -17.95 -26.16
C TRP A 583 44.29 -17.54 -27.07
N GLN A 584 44.27 -16.29 -27.52
CA GLN A 584 45.34 -15.65 -28.25
C GLN A 584 46.10 -14.72 -27.30
N ASN A 585 47.41 -14.84 -27.24
CA ASN A 585 48.26 -13.95 -26.45
C ASN A 585 48.61 -12.72 -27.29
N VAL A 586 48.42 -11.52 -26.74
CA VAL A 586 48.71 -10.26 -27.41
C VAL A 586 50.19 -9.91 -27.19
N TYR A 587 50.88 -9.54 -28.27
CA TYR A 587 52.26 -9.10 -28.16
C TYR A 587 52.34 -7.72 -27.52
N THR A 588 53.24 -7.57 -26.55
CA THR A 588 53.48 -6.33 -25.80
C THR A 588 54.98 -6.13 -25.60
N SER A 589 55.39 -5.02 -25.00
CA SER A 589 56.80 -4.83 -24.60
C SER A 589 57.31 -5.92 -23.66
N ASN A 590 56.43 -6.54 -22.86
CA ASN A 590 56.71 -7.65 -21.95
C ASN A 590 56.51 -9.04 -22.57
N ASN A 591 55.89 -9.10 -23.76
CA ASN A 591 55.67 -10.32 -24.54
C ASN A 591 56.01 -10.06 -26.00
N LYS A 592 57.31 -10.13 -26.32
CA LYS A 592 57.81 -9.79 -27.65
C LYS A 592 57.66 -10.97 -28.59
N LEU A 593 57.38 -10.66 -29.85
CA LEU A 593 57.47 -11.60 -30.97
C LEU A 593 58.85 -12.28 -30.95
N ILE A 594 58.88 -13.61 -31.01
CA ILE A 594 60.10 -14.35 -31.32
C ILE A 594 60.13 -14.66 -32.82
N PRO A 595 61.32 -14.87 -33.43
CA PRO A 595 61.42 -15.10 -34.86
C PRO A 595 60.51 -16.23 -35.38
N SER A 596 60.31 -17.31 -34.61
CA SER A 596 59.40 -18.41 -34.98
C SER A 596 57.94 -17.99 -35.13
N ASP A 597 57.49 -16.94 -34.45
CA ASP A 597 56.09 -16.48 -34.48
C ASP A 597 55.72 -15.83 -35.82
N ILE A 598 56.71 -15.32 -36.56
CA ILE A 598 56.55 -14.65 -37.85
C ILE A 598 57.23 -15.40 -38.99
N GLY A 599 57.69 -16.64 -38.74
CA GLY A 599 58.46 -17.42 -39.71
C GLY A 599 59.85 -16.83 -40.02
N ALA A 600 60.38 -15.94 -39.16
CA ALA A 600 61.73 -15.42 -39.27
C ALA A 600 62.75 -16.40 -38.67
N MET A 601 63.92 -16.50 -39.29
CA MET A 601 65.01 -17.30 -38.76
C MET A 601 65.57 -16.71 -37.45
N LYS A 602 66.02 -17.58 -36.54
CA LYS A 602 66.70 -17.18 -35.30
C LYS A 602 67.95 -16.36 -35.68
N LYS A 603 68.22 -15.26 -34.97
CA LYS A 603 69.40 -14.42 -35.22
C LYS A 603 70.68 -15.25 -35.02
N GLY A 604 71.31 -15.65 -36.12
CA GLY A 604 72.53 -16.45 -36.20
C GLY A 604 73.08 -16.43 -37.64
N PRO A 605 74.32 -16.87 -37.88
CA PRO A 605 74.86 -17.00 -39.24
C PRO A 605 74.01 -17.99 -40.03
N LEU A 606 73.53 -17.57 -41.20
CA LEU A 606 72.83 -18.44 -42.15
C LEU A 606 73.76 -19.61 -42.51
N ILE A 607 73.34 -20.84 -42.24
CA ILE A 607 74.06 -22.03 -42.69
C ILE A 607 73.44 -22.51 -44.00
N TRP A 608 74.25 -23.16 -44.85
CA TRP A 608 73.84 -23.57 -46.20
C TRP A 608 72.53 -24.40 -46.25
N ASN A 609 72.23 -25.16 -45.20
CA ASN A 609 70.99 -25.92 -45.09
C ASN A 609 69.73 -25.05 -44.92
N ASP A 610 69.87 -23.81 -44.45
CA ASP A 610 68.75 -22.85 -44.29
C ASP A 610 68.25 -22.30 -45.64
N LEU A 611 68.96 -22.57 -46.74
CA LEU A 611 68.63 -22.13 -48.10
C LEU A 611 67.96 -23.23 -48.95
N LYS A 612 67.73 -24.44 -48.42
CA LYS A 612 67.10 -25.53 -49.18
C LYS A 612 65.58 -25.33 -49.27
N GLY A 613 65.16 -24.68 -50.34
CA GLY A 613 63.74 -24.47 -50.68
C GLY A 613 63.41 -23.06 -51.18
N VAL A 614 64.41 -22.18 -51.33
CA VAL A 614 64.30 -20.88 -52.01
C VAL A 614 64.72 -21.01 -53.46
#